data_AF-A0A817VUV2-F1
#
_entry.id   AF-A0A817VUV2-F1
#
_cell.length_a   1.000
_cell.length_b   1.000
_cell.length_c   1.000
_cell.angle_alpha   90.00
_cell.angle_beta   90.00
_cell.angle_gamma   90.00
#
_symmetry.space_group_name_H-M   'P 1'
#
loop_
_entity.id
_entity.type
_entity.pdbx_description
1 polymer ?
#
loop_
_entity_poly.entity_id
_entity_poly.type
_entity_poly.pdbx_seq_one_letter_code
_entity_poly.pdbx_strand_id
1 'polypeptide(L)'
;MEMGLTPIVCVAQDTIQGKNIEDSRLRKAILEQPDNKTEHLPGYLPLVGGMPVLLTENVATELGLSNGTRGIFRQLVYEESSLGTQFSDTNFPSNAKYIMQPKYALVEFPTCKLDSGLAELQSKVVPICVSEQTFFFDVKDFLTESVAKAAKITKTTTKISVKRKALPLIPAYSMTTHKGQGQTLDKVIIDLVMPPGPVEVASVYVPLSRIKRLEDLLIVRPFEFTTLQVKPSAAQMQEIKRLDMIAQKTRKPFPLTV
;
A
#
# COMPACT_ATOMS: atom_id res chain seq x y z
N MET A 1 -5.31 20.11 -28.60
CA MET A 1 -4.01 19.41 -28.49
C MET A 1 -4.00 18.77 -27.11
N GLU A 2 -4.47 17.53 -27.00
CA GLU A 2 -4.37 16.80 -25.72
C GLU A 2 -2.88 16.63 -25.41
N MET A 3 -2.38 17.33 -24.39
CA MET A 3 -1.05 17.06 -23.87
C MET A 3 -1.08 15.63 -23.33
N GLY A 4 -0.64 14.67 -24.14
CA GLY A 4 -0.58 13.27 -23.77
C GLY A 4 0.28 13.15 -22.51
N LEU A 5 -0.37 12.95 -21.36
CA LEU A 5 0.31 12.67 -20.10
C LEU A 5 1.19 11.45 -20.33
N THR A 6 2.50 11.64 -20.22
CA THR A 6 3.46 10.54 -20.34
C THR A 6 3.63 9.92 -18.96
N PRO A 7 3.13 8.69 -18.71
CA PRO A 7 3.26 8.07 -17.41
C PRO A 7 4.73 7.75 -17.13
N ILE A 8 5.13 7.92 -15.88
CA ILE A 8 6.47 7.58 -15.40
C ILE A 8 6.36 6.28 -14.61
N VAL A 9 7.28 5.36 -14.81
CA VAL A 9 7.42 4.16 -13.98
C VAL A 9 8.77 4.24 -13.29
N CYS A 10 8.75 4.52 -12.00
CA CYS A 10 9.96 4.43 -11.19
C CYS A 10 10.24 2.96 -10.89
N VAL A 11 11.41 2.47 -11.29
CA VAL A 11 11.83 1.08 -11.11
C VAL A 11 12.81 1.01 -9.95
N ALA A 12 12.55 0.12 -9.02
CA ALA A 12 13.43 -0.11 -7.88
C ALA A 12 14.81 -0.61 -8.32
N GLN A 13 15.82 -0.29 -7.51
CA GLN A 13 17.18 -0.80 -7.68
C GLN A 13 17.45 -1.89 -6.67
N ASP A 14 17.60 -3.12 -7.16
CA ASP A 14 17.85 -4.29 -6.34
C ASP A 14 19.31 -4.73 -6.46
N THR A 15 19.94 -5.00 -5.32
CA THR A 15 21.32 -5.52 -5.23
C THR A 15 21.38 -6.76 -4.35
N ILE A 16 22.22 -7.72 -4.75
CA ILE A 16 22.52 -8.93 -3.98
C ILE A 16 24.00 -8.89 -3.62
N GLN A 17 24.32 -8.94 -2.31
CA GLN A 17 25.70 -8.82 -1.82
C GLN A 17 26.44 -7.58 -2.37
N GLY A 18 25.71 -6.47 -2.57
CA GLY A 18 26.25 -5.22 -3.12
C GLY A 18 26.48 -5.20 -4.63
N LYS A 19 26.14 -6.26 -5.35
CA LYS A 19 26.23 -6.34 -6.81
C LYS A 19 24.86 -6.17 -7.46
N ASN A 20 24.85 -5.55 -8.65
CA ASN A 20 23.65 -5.47 -9.48
C ASN A 20 23.26 -6.87 -9.98
N ILE A 21 21.96 -7.06 -10.18
CA ILE A 21 21.40 -8.32 -10.68
C ILE A 21 21.45 -8.31 -12.20
N GLU A 22 22.38 -9.08 -12.78
CA GLU A 22 22.57 -9.18 -14.24
C GLU A 22 21.53 -10.06 -14.92
N ASP A 23 21.06 -11.11 -14.23
CA ASP A 23 20.04 -12.02 -14.75
C ASP A 23 18.69 -11.30 -14.84
N SER A 24 18.22 -11.09 -16.08
CA SER A 24 16.99 -10.36 -16.38
C SER A 24 15.73 -11.05 -15.84
N ARG A 25 15.71 -12.39 -15.77
CA ARG A 25 14.57 -13.14 -15.24
C ARG A 25 14.51 -13.00 -13.74
N LEU A 26 15.64 -13.16 -13.04
CA LEU A 26 15.72 -13.02 -11.60
C LEU A 26 15.36 -11.59 -11.19
N ARG A 27 15.91 -10.60 -11.89
CA ARG A 27 15.58 -9.19 -11.68
C ARG A 27 14.08 -8.93 -11.83
N LYS A 28 13.45 -9.45 -12.89
CA LYS A 28 12.01 -9.32 -13.11
C LYS A 28 11.21 -9.97 -11.96
N ALA A 29 11.54 -11.20 -11.57
CA ALA A 29 10.85 -11.92 -10.51
C ALA A 29 10.94 -11.23 -9.15
N ILE A 30 12.05 -10.56 -8.86
CA ILE A 30 12.24 -9.76 -7.64
C ILE A 30 11.44 -8.45 -7.71
N LEU A 31 11.43 -7.76 -8.85
CA LEU A 31 10.65 -6.52 -9.05
C LEU A 31 9.14 -6.77 -8.99
N GLU A 32 8.68 -7.95 -9.42
CA GLU A 32 7.28 -8.35 -9.40
C GLU A 32 6.82 -8.91 -8.05
N GLN A 33 7.70 -8.99 -7.05
CA GLN A 33 7.28 -9.37 -5.71
C GLN A 33 6.24 -8.38 -5.16
N PRO A 34 5.19 -8.89 -4.51
CA PRO A 34 4.28 -8.07 -3.72
C PRO A 34 5.03 -7.15 -2.74
N ASP A 35 4.54 -5.93 -2.58
CA ASP A 35 5.11 -4.91 -1.69
C ASP A 35 5.19 -5.40 -0.23
N ASN A 36 4.21 -6.17 0.23
CA ASN A 36 4.22 -6.78 1.58
C ASN A 36 5.35 -7.80 1.82
N LYS A 37 6.00 -8.32 0.76
CA LYS A 37 7.19 -9.18 0.86
C LYS A 37 8.50 -8.40 0.72
N THR A 38 8.42 -7.09 0.47
CA THR A 38 9.57 -6.24 0.12
C THR A 38 9.63 -5.00 1.01
N GLU A 39 9.26 -5.16 2.28
CA GLU A 39 9.21 -4.07 3.28
C GLU A 39 8.41 -2.85 2.81
N HIS A 40 7.32 -3.10 2.07
CA HIS A 40 6.44 -2.08 1.49
C HIS A 40 7.11 -1.14 0.47
N LEU A 41 8.24 -1.56 -0.13
CA LEU A 41 8.88 -0.86 -1.24
C LEU A 41 8.55 -1.52 -2.58
N PRO A 42 7.72 -0.88 -3.43
CA PRO A 42 7.31 -1.48 -4.71
C PRO A 42 8.48 -1.62 -5.68
N GLY A 43 8.51 -2.70 -6.45
CA GLY A 43 9.49 -2.88 -7.53
C GLY A 43 9.22 -1.98 -8.74
N TYR A 44 7.95 -1.80 -9.08
CA TYR A 44 7.49 -0.83 -10.09
C TYR A 44 6.50 0.15 -9.45
N LEU A 45 6.82 1.43 -9.50
CA LEU A 45 5.96 2.51 -9.00
C LEU A 45 5.50 3.39 -10.17
N PRO A 46 4.27 3.20 -10.68
CA PRO A 46 3.69 4.10 -11.68
C PRO A 46 3.33 5.44 -11.05
N LEU A 47 3.71 6.52 -11.72
CA LEU A 47 3.56 7.91 -11.29
C LEU A 47 3.00 8.77 -12.41
N VAL A 48 1.94 9.52 -12.09
CA VAL A 48 1.32 10.53 -12.94
C VAL A 48 1.02 11.75 -12.06
N GLY A 49 1.41 12.94 -12.50
CA GLY A 49 1.16 14.18 -11.75
C GLY A 49 -0.32 14.33 -11.37
N GLY A 50 -0.57 14.59 -10.08
CA GLY A 50 -1.91 14.69 -9.49
C GLY A 50 -2.46 13.40 -8.90
N MET A 51 -1.79 12.25 -9.06
CA MET A 51 -2.30 11.00 -8.49
C MET A 51 -2.16 10.97 -6.95
N PRO A 52 -3.12 10.36 -6.23
CA PRO A 52 -3.00 10.13 -4.80
C PRO A 52 -1.92 9.07 -4.53
N VAL A 53 -1.07 9.34 -3.54
CA VAL A 53 -0.02 8.43 -3.06
C VAL A 53 -0.10 8.28 -1.54
N LEU A 54 0.46 7.20 -1.03
CA LEU A 54 0.57 6.89 0.40
C LEU A 54 2.03 6.73 0.78
N LEU A 55 2.46 7.34 1.88
CA LEU A 55 3.77 7.03 2.48
C LEU A 55 3.78 5.63 3.07
N THR A 56 4.83 4.87 2.81
CA THR A 56 5.01 3.51 3.36
C THR A 56 5.94 3.45 4.57
N GLU A 57 6.59 4.56 4.93
CA GLU A 57 7.47 4.67 6.10
C GLU A 57 7.27 5.99 6.86
N ASN A 58 7.88 6.10 8.04
CA ASN A 58 7.90 7.33 8.81
C ASN A 58 9.02 8.23 8.32
N VAL A 59 8.68 9.39 7.76
CA VAL A 59 9.65 10.35 7.21
C VAL A 59 9.93 11.46 8.22
N ALA A 60 8.88 12.09 8.74
CA ALA A 60 8.96 13.19 9.71
C ALA A 60 7.65 13.26 10.51
N THR A 61 7.58 12.50 11.61
CA THR A 61 6.34 12.33 12.39
C THR A 61 5.91 13.62 13.07
N GLU A 62 6.86 14.49 13.42
CA GLU A 62 6.66 15.83 13.96
C GLU A 62 5.90 16.74 12.98
N LEU A 63 6.10 16.55 11.67
CA LEU A 63 5.38 17.27 10.61
C LEU A 63 4.08 16.56 10.18
N GLY A 64 3.77 15.41 10.78
CA GLY A 64 2.63 14.57 10.39
C GLY A 64 2.88 13.72 9.15
N LEU A 65 4.15 13.45 8.81
CA LEU A 65 4.56 12.61 7.69
C LEU A 65 4.96 11.21 8.19
N SER A 66 3.96 10.44 8.60
CA SER A 66 4.12 9.05 9.06
C SER A 66 3.69 8.04 7.99
N ASN A 67 4.00 6.76 8.21
CA ASN A 67 3.46 5.66 7.41
C ASN A 67 1.93 5.75 7.37
N GLY A 68 1.35 5.67 6.16
CA GLY A 68 -0.07 5.79 5.92
C GLY A 68 -0.55 7.23 5.66
N THR A 69 0.32 8.22 5.69
CA THR A 69 -0.05 9.59 5.33
C THR A 69 -0.33 9.68 3.84
N ARG A 70 -1.50 10.22 3.48
CA ARG A 70 -1.91 10.43 2.09
C ARG A 70 -1.34 11.74 1.56
N GLY A 71 -0.82 11.69 0.35
CA GLY A 71 -0.35 12.86 -0.38
C GLY A 71 -0.81 12.84 -1.83
N ILE A 72 -0.48 13.92 -2.54
CA ILE A 72 -0.72 14.09 -3.96
C ILE A 72 0.64 14.19 -4.63
N PHE A 73 0.95 13.22 -5.50
CA PHE A 73 2.21 13.25 -6.24
C PHE A 73 2.21 14.43 -7.21
N ARG A 74 3.25 15.26 -7.16
CA ARG A 74 3.40 16.44 -8.04
C ARG A 74 4.38 16.17 -9.16
N GLN A 75 5.60 15.76 -8.83
CA GLN A 75 6.68 15.61 -9.80
C GLN A 75 7.74 14.63 -9.32
N LEU A 76 8.39 13.93 -10.26
CA LEU A 76 9.60 13.16 -9.99
C LEU A 76 10.83 13.98 -10.40
N VAL A 77 11.83 14.04 -9.53
CA VAL A 77 13.12 14.67 -9.84
C VAL A 77 14.17 13.58 -10.08
N TYR A 78 14.79 13.61 -11.25
CA TYR A 78 15.74 12.61 -11.72
C TYR A 78 16.72 13.24 -12.73
N GLU A 79 17.81 12.54 -13.06
CA GLU A 79 18.75 12.95 -14.13
C GLU A 79 18.45 12.21 -15.44
N GLU A 80 18.74 12.80 -16.60
CA GLU A 80 18.50 12.12 -17.89
C GLU A 80 19.27 10.80 -18.04
N SER A 81 20.44 10.70 -17.38
CA SER A 81 21.23 9.47 -17.24
C SER A 81 20.49 8.33 -16.54
N SER A 82 19.40 8.64 -15.83
CA SER A 82 18.61 7.71 -15.03
C SER A 82 17.50 7.00 -15.84
N LEU A 83 17.37 7.32 -17.13
CA LEU A 83 16.42 6.66 -18.03
C LEU A 83 16.81 5.19 -18.21
N GLY A 84 15.91 4.29 -17.82
CA GLY A 84 16.07 2.86 -18.03
C GLY A 84 15.66 2.42 -19.43
N THR A 85 16.20 1.29 -19.88
CA THR A 85 15.70 0.58 -21.06
C THR A 85 14.24 0.18 -20.83
N GLN A 86 13.40 0.25 -21.88
CA GLN A 86 12.01 -0.23 -21.81
C GLN A 86 11.99 -1.70 -21.36
N PHE A 87 11.10 -2.02 -20.42
CA PHE A 87 10.87 -3.39 -19.98
C PHE A 87 9.83 -4.02 -20.90
N SER A 88 10.24 -5.00 -21.71
CA SER A 88 9.44 -5.55 -22.83
C SER A 88 8.21 -6.35 -22.42
N ASP A 89 7.99 -6.61 -21.13
CA ASP A 89 6.91 -7.48 -20.63
C ASP A 89 6.28 -6.91 -19.34
N THR A 90 5.82 -5.66 -19.39
CA THR A 90 5.11 -5.04 -18.26
C THR A 90 3.70 -4.63 -18.68
N ASN A 91 2.78 -4.57 -17.72
CA ASN A 91 1.40 -4.10 -17.95
C ASN A 91 1.30 -2.57 -18.08
N PHE A 92 2.41 -1.89 -18.34
CA PHE A 92 2.47 -0.44 -18.45
C PHE A 92 2.26 0.01 -19.91
N PRO A 93 1.71 1.22 -20.12
CA PRO A 93 1.55 1.77 -21.46
C PRO A 93 2.87 1.85 -22.24
N SER A 94 2.81 1.67 -23.56
CA SER A 94 4.01 1.70 -24.44
C SER A 94 4.75 3.04 -24.44
N ASN A 95 4.07 4.13 -24.09
CA ASN A 95 4.67 5.46 -23.95
C ASN A 95 5.24 5.73 -22.54
N ALA A 96 5.25 4.75 -21.64
CA ALA A 96 5.77 4.94 -20.29
C ALA A 96 7.29 5.16 -20.28
N LYS A 97 7.73 6.14 -19.48
CA LYS A 97 9.15 6.41 -19.23
C LYS A 97 9.60 5.68 -17.97
N TYR A 98 10.62 4.83 -18.09
CA TYR A 98 11.18 4.08 -16.96
C TYR A 98 12.33 4.86 -16.34
N ILE A 99 12.27 5.11 -15.04
CA ILE A 99 13.29 5.84 -14.28
C ILE A 99 13.88 4.92 -13.22
N MET A 100 15.17 4.64 -13.30
CA MET A 100 15.86 3.72 -12.38
C MET A 100 16.58 4.42 -11.22
N GLN A 101 16.85 5.71 -11.33
CA GLN A 101 17.61 6.49 -10.34
C GLN A 101 16.90 7.82 -10.05
N PRO A 102 15.72 7.81 -9.42
CA PRO A 102 15.11 9.05 -8.96
C PRO A 102 15.96 9.66 -7.82
N LYS A 103 16.07 10.99 -7.78
CA LYS A 103 16.63 11.70 -6.63
C LYS A 103 15.62 11.77 -5.49
N TYR A 104 14.42 12.26 -5.81
CA TYR A 104 13.29 12.36 -4.89
C TYR A 104 11.99 12.60 -5.66
N ALA A 105 10.86 12.37 -4.99
CA ALA A 105 9.53 12.76 -5.47
C ALA A 105 9.03 13.98 -4.69
N LEU A 106 8.50 14.97 -5.40
CA LEU A 106 7.77 16.07 -4.77
C LEU A 106 6.33 15.62 -4.54
N VAL A 107 5.93 15.58 -3.28
CA VAL A 107 4.59 15.15 -2.86
C VAL A 107 3.98 16.25 -2.00
N GLU A 108 2.75 16.63 -2.32
CA GLU A 108 1.97 17.53 -1.49
C GLU A 108 1.21 16.76 -0.43
N PHE A 109 1.33 17.17 0.83
CA PHE A 109 0.65 16.55 1.96
C PHE A 109 -0.31 17.55 2.60
N PRO A 110 -1.62 17.53 2.28
CA PRO A 110 -2.57 18.51 2.80
C PRO A 110 -2.65 18.57 4.34
N THR A 111 -2.38 17.43 5.00
CA THR A 111 -2.38 17.26 6.46
C THR A 111 -1.03 17.58 7.11
N CYS A 112 0.00 17.93 6.32
CA CYS A 112 1.31 18.30 6.85
C CYS A 112 1.20 19.58 7.68
N LYS A 113 1.88 19.60 8.84
CA LYS A 113 1.91 20.72 9.78
C LYS A 113 2.90 21.82 9.41
N LEU A 114 3.42 21.76 8.18
CA LEU A 114 4.39 22.72 7.71
C LEU A 114 3.68 23.99 7.23
N ASP A 115 3.70 25.03 8.06
CA ASP A 115 2.99 26.30 7.81
C ASP A 115 3.69 27.20 6.78
N SER A 116 5.00 27.05 6.59
CA SER A 116 5.80 27.78 5.59
C SER A 116 6.37 26.82 4.54
N GLY A 117 6.62 27.31 3.32
CA GLY A 117 7.25 26.50 2.27
C GLY A 117 8.66 26.05 2.67
N LEU A 118 9.07 24.87 2.19
CA LEU A 118 10.47 24.42 2.29
C LEU A 118 11.29 25.16 1.22
N ALA A 119 11.97 26.23 1.63
CA ALA A 119 12.73 27.11 0.74
C ALA A 119 11.87 27.65 -0.43
N GLU A 120 12.19 27.27 -1.67
CA GLU A 120 11.47 27.69 -2.88
C GLU A 120 10.20 26.85 -3.17
N LEU A 121 9.95 25.80 -2.38
CA LEU A 121 8.79 24.94 -2.57
C LEU A 121 7.51 25.59 -2.03
N GLN A 122 6.40 25.30 -2.71
CA GLN A 122 5.07 25.66 -2.21
C GLN A 122 4.81 25.02 -0.84
N SER A 123 4.00 25.69 -0.02
CA SER A 123 3.57 25.16 1.28
C SER A 123 3.04 23.73 1.13
N LYS A 124 3.38 22.86 2.09
CA LYS A 124 2.99 21.44 2.15
C LYS A 124 3.54 20.52 1.06
N VAL A 125 4.38 21.02 0.14
CA VAL A 125 5.12 20.18 -0.80
C VAL A 125 6.44 19.75 -0.16
N VAL A 126 6.65 18.45 -0.05
CA VAL A 126 7.81 17.86 0.63
C VAL A 126 8.56 16.94 -0.32
N PRO A 127 9.90 17.04 -0.41
CA PRO A 127 10.71 16.09 -1.15
C PRO A 127 10.80 14.76 -0.39
N ILE A 128 10.32 13.70 -1.01
CA ILE A 128 10.42 12.33 -0.51
C ILE A 128 11.59 11.63 -1.20
N CYS A 129 12.65 11.40 -0.45
CA CYS A 129 13.85 10.73 -0.94
C CYS A 129 13.64 9.22 -1.12
N VAL A 130 14.54 8.59 -1.87
CA VAL A 130 14.60 7.12 -1.93
C VAL A 130 14.97 6.53 -0.57
N SER A 131 14.29 5.44 -0.21
CA SER A 131 14.57 4.65 0.97
C SER A 131 15.28 3.35 0.56
N GLU A 132 16.05 2.78 1.47
CA GLU A 132 16.76 1.52 1.29
C GLU A 132 16.29 0.50 2.32
N GLN A 133 15.80 -0.65 1.86
CA GLN A 133 15.36 -1.74 2.72
C GLN A 133 15.96 -3.07 2.27
N THR A 134 16.08 -4.02 3.21
CA THR A 134 16.58 -5.37 2.92
C THR A 134 15.48 -6.39 3.20
N PHE A 135 15.20 -7.26 2.23
CA PHE A 135 14.24 -8.34 2.37
C PHE A 135 14.80 -9.67 1.87
N PHE A 136 14.09 -10.76 2.16
CA PHE A 136 14.47 -12.10 1.73
C PHE A 136 13.60 -12.58 0.58
N PHE A 137 14.22 -12.86 -0.57
CA PHE A 137 13.58 -13.45 -1.74
C PHE A 137 13.72 -14.98 -1.70
N ASP A 138 12.61 -15.72 -1.78
CA ASP A 138 12.66 -17.19 -1.84
C ASP A 138 12.88 -17.63 -3.29
N VAL A 139 13.95 -18.40 -3.55
CA VAL A 139 14.28 -18.96 -4.86
C VAL A 139 13.16 -19.86 -5.40
N LYS A 140 12.30 -20.40 -4.53
CA LYS A 140 11.09 -21.13 -4.97
C LYS A 140 10.14 -20.25 -5.78
N ASP A 141 10.05 -18.95 -5.48
CA ASP A 141 9.22 -18.01 -6.21
C ASP A 141 9.77 -17.77 -7.63
N PHE A 142 11.02 -18.17 -7.90
CA PHE A 142 11.68 -18.07 -9.21
C PHE A 142 11.62 -19.37 -10.03
N LEU A 143 11.48 -20.53 -9.38
CA LEU A 143 11.51 -21.84 -10.05
C LEU A 143 10.11 -22.29 -10.46
N THR A 144 9.97 -22.83 -11.67
CA THR A 144 8.73 -23.51 -12.10
C THR A 144 8.49 -24.75 -11.23
N GLU A 145 7.23 -25.06 -10.91
CA GLU A 145 6.85 -26.18 -10.02
C GLU A 145 7.47 -27.53 -10.44
N SER A 146 7.64 -27.75 -11.74
CA SER A 146 8.27 -28.94 -12.34
C SER A 146 9.77 -29.03 -12.05
N VAL A 147 10.50 -27.91 -12.05
CA VAL A 147 11.94 -27.86 -11.75
C VAL A 147 12.19 -27.97 -10.24
N ALA A 148 11.33 -27.36 -9.42
CA ALA A 148 11.41 -27.42 -7.96
C ALA A 148 11.26 -28.86 -7.43
N LYS A 149 10.38 -29.67 -8.04
CA LYS A 149 10.21 -31.09 -7.71
C LYS A 149 11.41 -31.96 -8.14
N ALA A 150 11.98 -31.69 -9.31
CA ALA A 150 13.13 -32.44 -9.83
C ALA A 150 14.43 -32.17 -9.03
N ALA A 151 14.61 -30.95 -8.53
CA ALA A 151 15.84 -30.54 -7.86
C ALA A 151 15.93 -30.93 -6.35
N LYS A 152 14.95 -31.65 -5.79
CA LYS A 152 14.93 -32.09 -4.36
C LYS A 152 15.33 -30.97 -3.37
N ILE A 153 14.85 -29.74 -3.61
CA ILE A 153 15.18 -28.54 -2.81
C ILE A 153 14.38 -28.56 -1.51
N THR A 154 14.75 -29.43 -0.58
CA THR A 154 14.13 -29.53 0.76
C THR A 154 15.13 -29.31 1.91
N LYS A 155 16.43 -29.13 1.64
CA LYS A 155 17.47 -29.11 2.70
C LYS A 155 18.45 -27.94 2.72
N THR A 156 18.34 -26.94 1.85
CA THR A 156 19.29 -25.80 1.84
C THR A 156 18.54 -24.48 1.81
N THR A 157 19.04 -23.47 2.54
CA THR A 157 18.43 -22.14 2.69
C THR A 157 18.10 -21.52 1.34
N THR A 158 16.81 -21.48 0.98
CA THR A 158 16.33 -21.01 -0.33
C THR A 158 16.14 -19.50 -0.40
N LYS A 159 16.59 -18.75 0.61
CA LYS A 159 16.35 -17.32 0.73
C LYS A 159 17.59 -16.51 0.38
N ILE A 160 17.45 -15.60 -0.57
CA ILE A 160 18.46 -14.64 -0.98
C ILE A 160 18.16 -13.30 -0.29
N SER A 161 19.15 -12.70 0.34
CA SER A 161 19.03 -11.34 0.87
C SER A 161 19.18 -10.33 -0.28
N VAL A 162 18.14 -9.53 -0.49
CA VAL A 162 18.07 -8.49 -1.53
C VAL A 162 17.95 -7.15 -0.85
N LYS A 163 18.79 -6.20 -1.26
CA LYS A 163 18.73 -4.81 -0.83
C LYS A 163 18.11 -3.97 -1.94
N ARG A 164 16.99 -3.33 -1.63
CA ARG A 164 16.18 -2.53 -2.55
C ARG A 164 16.26 -1.05 -2.21
N LYS A 165 16.54 -0.22 -3.22
CA LYS A 165 16.35 1.24 -3.18
C LYS A 165 15.14 1.63 -4.02
N ALA A 166 14.16 2.28 -3.40
CA ALA A 166 12.95 2.75 -4.06
C ALA A 166 12.34 3.94 -3.32
N LEU A 167 11.40 4.64 -3.95
CA LEU A 167 10.60 5.64 -3.24
C LEU A 167 9.64 4.95 -2.25
N PRO A 168 9.53 5.41 -1.00
CA PRO A 168 8.60 4.88 0.00
C PRO A 168 7.16 5.37 -0.24
N LEU A 169 6.68 5.18 -1.47
CA LEU A 169 5.39 5.65 -1.96
C LEU A 169 4.67 4.53 -2.69
N ILE A 170 3.36 4.43 -2.49
CA ILE A 170 2.47 3.56 -3.28
C ILE A 170 1.24 4.34 -3.77
N PRO A 171 0.59 3.94 -4.87
CA PRO A 171 -0.68 4.53 -5.29
C PRO A 171 -1.75 4.39 -4.20
N ALA A 172 -2.51 5.45 -3.94
CA ALA A 172 -3.51 5.52 -2.87
C ALA A 172 -4.96 5.67 -3.37
N TYR A 173 -5.27 5.01 -4.49
CA TYR A 173 -6.64 4.94 -5.04
C TYR A 173 -7.53 3.99 -4.27
N SER A 174 -6.96 2.88 -3.80
CA SER A 174 -7.64 1.89 -2.98
C SER A 174 -6.89 1.70 -1.67
N MET A 175 -7.62 1.25 -0.65
CA MET A 175 -7.08 0.98 0.67
C MET A 175 -7.74 -0.28 1.19
N THR A 176 -6.98 -1.11 1.91
CA THR A 176 -7.56 -2.28 2.55
C THR A 176 -8.47 -1.88 3.71
N THR A 177 -9.48 -2.70 3.98
CA THR A 177 -10.39 -2.52 5.11
C THR A 177 -9.65 -2.29 6.43
N HIS A 178 -8.59 -3.08 6.67
CA HIS A 178 -7.76 -2.98 7.86
C HIS A 178 -7.05 -1.62 7.98
N LYS A 179 -6.51 -1.09 6.88
CA LYS A 179 -5.85 0.22 6.86
C LYS A 179 -6.85 1.37 7.07
N GLY A 180 -8.10 1.21 6.63
CA GLY A 180 -9.18 2.17 6.87
C GLY A 180 -9.79 2.12 8.27
N GLN A 181 -9.43 1.14 9.10
CA GLN A 181 -10.00 1.01 10.44
C GLN A 181 -9.70 2.22 11.31
N GLY A 182 -10.72 2.74 12.00
CA GLY A 182 -10.60 3.93 12.85
C GLY A 182 -10.60 5.26 12.10
N GLN A 183 -10.54 5.24 10.77
CA GLN A 183 -10.68 6.44 9.95
C GLN A 183 -12.16 6.77 9.71
N THR A 184 -12.45 8.05 9.49
CA THR A 184 -13.73 8.51 8.93
C THR A 184 -13.46 8.95 7.51
N LEU A 185 -14.17 8.39 6.55
CA LEU A 185 -14.02 8.65 5.11
C LEU A 185 -15.24 9.42 4.61
N ASP A 186 -15.00 10.39 3.73
CA ASP A 186 -16.09 11.21 3.19
C ASP A 186 -16.99 10.41 2.24
N LYS A 187 -16.38 9.61 1.35
CA LYS A 187 -17.06 8.73 0.39
C LYS A 187 -16.31 7.42 0.25
N VAL A 188 -17.03 6.32 0.08
CA VAL A 188 -16.45 4.98 -0.04
C VAL A 188 -17.07 4.23 -1.21
N ILE A 189 -16.21 3.65 -2.04
CA ILE A 189 -16.59 2.67 -3.05
C ILE A 189 -16.14 1.30 -2.51
N ILE A 190 -17.06 0.35 -2.38
CA ILE A 190 -16.78 -0.98 -1.86
C ILE A 190 -17.31 -2.08 -2.77
N ASP A 191 -16.53 -3.16 -2.87
CA ASP A 191 -17.00 -4.44 -3.39
C ASP A 191 -17.29 -5.38 -2.22
N LEU A 192 -18.54 -5.85 -2.13
CA LEU A 192 -19.00 -6.75 -1.08
C LEU A 192 -19.02 -8.22 -1.50
N VAL A 193 -18.61 -8.54 -2.73
CA VAL A 193 -18.40 -9.94 -3.13
C VAL A 193 -17.09 -10.42 -2.54
N MET A 194 -17.20 -11.25 -1.50
CA MET A 194 -16.05 -11.74 -0.75
C MET A 194 -15.25 -12.77 -1.53
N PRO A 195 -13.91 -12.78 -1.40
CA PRO A 195 -13.09 -13.84 -1.95
C PRO A 195 -13.42 -15.19 -1.28
N PRO A 196 -13.11 -16.32 -1.94
CA PRO A 196 -13.31 -17.64 -1.36
C PRO A 196 -12.49 -17.79 -0.08
N GLY A 197 -13.15 -18.15 1.03
CA GLY A 197 -12.51 -18.31 2.33
C GLY A 197 -13.42 -17.90 3.50
N PRO A 198 -12.90 -17.94 4.73
CA PRO A 198 -13.63 -17.45 5.90
C PRO A 198 -13.83 -15.93 5.78
N VAL A 199 -15.09 -15.50 5.83
CA VAL A 199 -15.44 -14.08 5.88
C VAL A 199 -15.54 -13.67 7.34
N GLU A 200 -14.70 -12.71 7.75
CA GLU A 200 -14.79 -12.10 9.07
C GLU A 200 -15.84 -10.97 9.07
N VAL A 201 -16.51 -10.77 10.21
CA VAL A 201 -17.47 -9.67 10.39
C VAL A 201 -16.83 -8.33 10.08
N ALA A 202 -15.55 -8.17 10.46
CA ALA A 202 -14.80 -6.94 10.26
C ALA A 202 -14.67 -6.56 8.78
N SER A 203 -14.58 -7.54 7.87
CA SER A 203 -14.43 -7.31 6.43
C SER A 203 -15.60 -6.52 5.83
N VAL A 204 -16.80 -6.65 6.42
CA VAL A 204 -18.03 -5.96 5.98
C VAL A 204 -18.32 -4.76 6.88
N TYR A 205 -18.25 -4.96 8.19
CA TYR A 205 -18.64 -3.93 9.15
C TYR A 205 -17.69 -2.73 9.15
N VAL A 206 -16.37 -2.96 9.10
CA VAL A 206 -15.39 -1.87 9.14
C VAL A 206 -15.58 -0.89 7.99
N PRO A 207 -15.60 -1.28 6.70
CA PRO A 207 -15.70 -0.31 5.61
C PRO A 207 -17.05 0.41 5.60
N LEU A 208 -18.16 -0.29 5.89
CA LEU A 208 -19.50 0.31 5.96
C LEU A 208 -19.65 1.33 7.10
N SER A 209 -18.91 1.15 8.19
CA SER A 209 -18.92 2.07 9.34
C SER A 209 -17.94 3.24 9.21
N ARG A 210 -17.20 3.38 8.09
CA ARG A 210 -16.26 4.51 7.90
C ARG A 210 -16.96 5.77 7.38
N ILE A 211 -18.18 5.65 6.85
CA ILE A 211 -18.96 6.75 6.29
C ILE A 211 -20.02 7.24 7.27
N LYS A 212 -20.41 8.51 7.16
CA LYS A 212 -21.43 9.12 8.03
C LYS A 212 -22.85 8.98 7.48
N ARG A 213 -23.00 8.92 6.16
CA ARG A 213 -24.30 8.91 5.47
C ARG A 213 -24.31 7.83 4.40
N LEU A 214 -25.46 7.20 4.18
CA LEU A 214 -25.60 6.13 3.19
C LEU A 214 -25.41 6.62 1.75
N GLU A 215 -25.73 7.88 1.46
CA GLU A 215 -25.54 8.49 0.12
C GLU A 215 -24.06 8.61 -0.31
N ASP A 216 -23.15 8.50 0.65
CA ASP A 216 -21.71 8.53 0.41
C ASP A 216 -21.11 7.11 0.18
N LEU A 217 -21.97 6.08 0.13
CA LEU A 217 -21.61 4.69 -0.18
C LEU A 217 -21.95 4.34 -1.62
N LEU A 218 -20.98 3.78 -2.34
CA LEU A 218 -21.22 3.10 -3.60
C LEU A 218 -20.80 1.63 -3.48
N ILE A 219 -21.73 0.72 -3.75
CA ILE A 219 -21.46 -0.72 -3.83
C ILE A 219 -21.28 -1.07 -5.32
N VAL A 220 -20.11 -1.61 -5.68
CA VAL A 220 -19.69 -1.75 -7.08
C VAL A 220 -20.56 -2.74 -7.87
N ARG A 221 -21.08 -3.77 -7.21
CA ARG A 221 -21.86 -4.84 -7.83
C ARG A 221 -22.87 -5.47 -6.85
N PRO A 222 -23.93 -6.14 -7.35
CA PRO A 222 -24.81 -6.94 -6.51
C PRO A 222 -24.05 -8.00 -5.71
N PHE A 223 -24.54 -8.29 -4.50
CA PHE A 223 -23.95 -9.27 -3.58
C PHE A 223 -25.05 -10.01 -2.82
N GLU A 224 -24.72 -11.18 -2.27
CA GLU A 224 -25.66 -11.99 -1.50
C GLU A 224 -25.91 -11.38 -0.11
N PHE A 225 -27.18 -11.30 0.30
CA PHE A 225 -27.53 -10.69 1.60
C PHE A 225 -26.89 -11.41 2.80
N THR A 226 -26.57 -12.70 2.64
CA THR A 226 -25.85 -13.51 3.64
C THR A 226 -24.50 -12.92 4.02
N THR A 227 -23.87 -12.13 3.14
CA THR A 227 -22.62 -11.40 3.44
C THR A 227 -22.78 -10.39 4.58
N LEU A 228 -23.97 -9.82 4.79
CA LEU A 228 -24.23 -8.90 5.91
C LEU A 228 -24.57 -9.64 7.21
N GLN A 229 -24.80 -10.95 7.14
CA GLN A 229 -25.26 -11.78 8.26
C GLN A 229 -24.10 -12.55 8.94
N VAL A 230 -22.85 -12.21 8.62
CA VAL A 230 -21.68 -12.80 9.27
C VAL A 230 -21.76 -12.50 10.77
N LYS A 231 -21.77 -13.56 11.58
CA LYS A 231 -21.88 -13.45 13.03
C LYS A 231 -20.51 -13.26 13.66
N PRO A 232 -20.40 -12.46 14.74
CA PRO A 232 -19.18 -12.42 15.53
C PRO A 232 -18.84 -13.81 16.07
N SER A 233 -17.55 -14.05 16.34
CA SER A 233 -17.11 -15.31 16.93
C SER A 233 -17.76 -15.54 18.30
N ALA A 234 -17.84 -16.79 18.75
CA ALA A 234 -18.39 -17.11 20.07
C ALA A 234 -17.70 -16.33 21.20
N ALA A 235 -16.38 -16.14 21.09
CA ALA A 235 -15.60 -15.34 22.03
C ALA A 235 -16.01 -13.85 22.01
N GLN A 236 -16.19 -13.26 20.82
CA GLN A 236 -16.66 -11.87 20.69
C GLN A 236 -18.07 -11.70 21.25
N MET A 237 -18.97 -12.66 20.98
CA MET A 237 -20.33 -12.65 21.53
C MET A 237 -20.35 -12.79 23.06
N GLN A 238 -19.48 -13.62 23.63
CA GLN A 238 -19.34 -13.76 25.07
C GLN A 238 -18.81 -12.48 25.71
N GLU A 239 -17.86 -11.80 25.05
CA GLU A 239 -17.32 -10.54 25.52
C GLU A 239 -18.35 -9.41 25.48
N ILE A 240 -19.13 -9.28 24.40
CA ILE A 240 -20.24 -8.31 24.31
C ILE A 240 -21.22 -8.52 25.47
N LYS A 241 -21.63 -9.77 25.73
CA LYS A 241 -22.51 -10.11 26.87
C LYS A 241 -21.88 -9.74 28.21
N ARG A 242 -20.57 -9.98 28.38
CA ARG A 242 -19.84 -9.61 29.60
C ARG A 242 -19.86 -8.09 29.82
N LEU A 243 -19.62 -7.32 28.76
CA LEU A 243 -19.66 -5.85 28.80
C LEU A 243 -21.07 -5.33 29.13
N ASP A 244 -22.12 -5.91 28.57
CA ASP A 244 -23.51 -5.55 28.89
C ASP A 244 -23.85 -5.80 30.37
N MET A 245 -23.43 -6.95 30.90
CA MET A 245 -23.62 -7.27 32.32
C MET A 245 -22.89 -6.28 33.23
N ILE A 246 -21.67 -5.87 32.86
CA ILE A 246 -20.91 -4.86 33.60
C ILE A 246 -21.61 -3.50 33.52
N ALA A 247 -22.04 -3.07 32.33
CA ALA A 247 -22.75 -1.81 32.14
C ALA A 247 -24.03 -1.74 32.99
N GLN A 248 -24.81 -2.83 33.06
CA GLN A 248 -25.99 -2.93 33.91
C GLN A 248 -25.64 -2.84 35.41
N LYS A 249 -24.56 -3.51 35.86
CA LYS A 249 -24.10 -3.42 37.25
C LYS A 249 -23.65 -2.00 37.60
N THR A 250 -22.96 -1.30 36.70
CA THR A 250 -22.50 0.08 36.91
C THR A 250 -23.66 1.08 36.93
N ARG A 251 -24.72 0.87 36.13
CA ARG A 251 -25.91 1.75 36.12
C ARG A 251 -26.74 1.68 37.42
N LYS A 252 -26.69 0.59 38.17
CA LYS A 252 -27.45 0.43 39.43
C LYS A 252 -27.09 1.48 40.50
N PRO A 253 -25.81 1.69 40.85
CA PRO A 253 -25.41 2.72 41.81
C PRO A 253 -25.32 4.14 41.22
N PHE A 254 -25.20 4.28 39.90
CA PHE A 254 -25.10 5.58 39.21
C PHE A 254 -26.21 5.75 38.16
N PRO A 255 -27.47 5.95 38.58
CA PRO A 255 -28.55 6.20 37.65
C PRO A 255 -28.28 7.49 36.87
N LEU A 256 -28.40 7.42 35.55
CA LEU A 256 -28.31 8.60 34.67
C LEU A 256 -29.42 9.56 35.08
N THR A 257 -29.04 10.69 35.67
CA THR A 257 -29.96 11.81 35.89
C THR A 257 -30.21 12.41 34.50
N VAL A 258 -31.37 12.14 33.93
CA VAL A 258 -31.83 12.72 32.66
C VAL A 258 -32.30 14.14 32.91
#